data_AF-A0A7S4W845-F1
#
_entry.id   AF-A0A7S4W845-F1
#
_cell.length_a   1.000
_cell.length_b   1.000
_cell.length_c   1.000
_cell.angle_alpha   90.00
_cell.angle_beta   90.00
_cell.angle_gamma   90.00
#
_symmetry.space_group_name_H-M   'P 1'
#
loop_
_entity.id
_entity.type
_entity.pdbx_description
1 polymer ?
#
loop_
_entity_poly.entity_id
_entity_poly.type
_entity_poly.pdbx_seq_one_letter_code
_entity_poly.pdbx_strand_id
1 'polypeptide(L)'
;NEDLRTTKIRIKEAIGSEIGALENLIPILREITGAPNEDIAKASGTKAHNRLKYAFRLFTRAIASPTQPLVLCLDDLQWVDLASIELITSLITDTQNNSLLLIGLFRQNEVTAHHPLSLQLAYIESKVTIKKINVSNLSKVDVNELVSDTLKMPTCLTHSLADVIHRKTSR
;
A
#
# COMPACT_ATOMS: atom_id res chain seq x y z
N ASN A 1 0.96 11.04 -25.08
CA ASN A 1 1.42 11.22 -23.69
C ASN A 1 2.89 10.88 -23.59
N GLU A 2 3.71 11.92 -23.58
CA GLU A 2 5.18 11.87 -23.53
C GLU A 2 5.67 11.32 -22.19
N ASP A 3 5.01 11.67 -21.08
CA ASP A 3 5.30 11.15 -19.74
C ASP A 3 5.22 9.62 -19.67
N LEU A 4 4.17 9.03 -20.25
CA LEU A 4 3.99 7.58 -20.23
C LEU A 4 5.15 6.87 -20.95
N ARG A 5 5.63 7.41 -22.07
CA ARG A 5 6.77 6.82 -22.79
C ARG A 5 8.05 6.88 -21.96
N THR A 6 8.30 8.03 -21.33
CA THR A 6 9.47 8.22 -20.46
C THR A 6 9.42 7.29 -19.24
N THR A 7 8.27 7.12 -18.60
CA THR A 7 8.11 6.17 -17.49
C THR A 7 8.33 4.73 -17.94
N LYS A 8 7.80 4.32 -19.11
CA LYS A 8 8.04 2.97 -19.64
C LYS A 8 9.53 2.69 -19.85
N ILE A 9 10.27 3.65 -20.41
CA ILE A 9 11.73 3.53 -20.61
C ILE A 9 12.43 3.40 -19.26
N ARG A 10 12.13 4.28 -18.29
CA ARG A 10 12.70 4.22 -16.93
C ARG A 10 12.45 2.89 -16.24
N ILE A 11 11.22 2.37 -16.29
CA ILE A 11 10.85 1.07 -15.72
C ILE A 11 11.71 -0.03 -16.35
N LYS A 12 11.84 -0.03 -17.69
CA LYS A 12 12.61 -1.03 -18.42
C LYS A 12 14.10 -0.99 -18.06
N GLU A 13 14.69 0.21 -18.02
CA GLU A 13 16.10 0.42 -17.68
C GLU A 13 16.41 0.06 -16.21
N ALA A 14 15.52 0.42 -15.29
CA ALA A 14 15.73 0.19 -13.87
C ALA A 14 15.56 -1.28 -13.48
N ILE A 15 14.56 -1.98 -14.01
CA ILE A 15 14.28 -3.37 -13.65
C ILE A 15 15.13 -4.35 -14.45
N GLY A 16 15.40 -4.08 -15.73
CA GLY A 16 16.26 -4.89 -16.59
C GLY A 16 15.89 -6.39 -16.57
N SER A 17 16.83 -7.24 -16.15
CA SER A 17 16.66 -8.70 -16.06
C SER A 17 15.76 -9.17 -14.90
N GLU A 18 15.34 -8.26 -14.03
CA GLU A 18 14.51 -8.58 -12.86
C GLU A 18 13.01 -8.59 -13.15
N ILE A 19 12.60 -8.30 -14.39
CA ILE A 19 11.19 -8.11 -14.77
C ILE A 19 10.32 -9.30 -14.38
N GLY A 20 10.72 -10.53 -14.69
CA GLY A 20 9.86 -11.68 -14.37
C GLY A 20 9.90 -12.12 -12.90
N ALA A 21 10.69 -11.48 -12.03
CA ALA A 21 10.44 -11.56 -10.59
C ALA A 21 9.15 -10.82 -10.21
N LEU A 22 8.78 -9.76 -10.94
CA LEU A 22 7.58 -8.95 -10.71
C LEU A 22 6.39 -9.37 -11.55
N GLU A 23 6.56 -10.10 -12.65
CA GLU A 23 5.46 -10.48 -13.56
C GLU A 23 4.32 -11.22 -12.87
N ASN A 24 4.63 -12.09 -11.90
CA ASN A 24 3.59 -12.80 -11.14
C ASN A 24 2.75 -11.85 -10.28
N LEU A 25 3.33 -10.74 -9.83
CA LEU A 25 2.67 -9.76 -8.95
C LEU A 25 2.01 -8.63 -9.75
N ILE A 26 2.63 -8.20 -10.85
CA ILE A 26 2.19 -7.08 -11.68
C ILE A 26 2.23 -7.52 -13.15
N PRO A 27 1.25 -8.32 -13.60
CA PRO A 27 1.26 -8.91 -14.94
C PRO A 27 1.36 -7.87 -16.08
N ILE A 28 0.82 -6.67 -15.87
CA ILE A 28 0.85 -5.58 -16.85
C ILE A 28 2.27 -5.07 -17.14
N LEU A 29 3.26 -5.34 -16.29
CA LEU A 29 4.66 -4.96 -16.55
C LEU A 29 5.20 -5.61 -17.82
N ARG A 30 4.70 -6.79 -18.18
CA ARG A 30 5.08 -7.47 -19.41
C ARG A 30 4.70 -6.66 -20.65
N GLU A 31 3.48 -6.14 -20.68
CA GLU A 31 2.99 -5.28 -21.77
C GLU A 31 3.72 -3.93 -21.79
N ILE A 32 4.02 -3.38 -20.62
CA ILE A 32 4.72 -2.09 -20.47
C ILE A 32 6.16 -2.15 -20.96
N THR A 33 6.90 -3.22 -20.65
CA THR A 33 8.33 -3.34 -20.92
C THR A 33 8.66 -4.01 -22.25
N GLY A 34 7.70 -4.77 -22.80
CA GLY A 34 7.90 -5.59 -24.00
C GLY A 34 8.98 -6.65 -23.77
N ALA A 35 9.17 -7.11 -22.53
CA ALA A 35 10.18 -8.09 -22.19
C ALA A 35 9.90 -9.42 -22.91
N PRO A 36 10.92 -10.04 -23.55
CA PRO A 36 10.77 -11.35 -24.15
C PRO A 36 10.46 -12.41 -23.07
N ASN A 37 9.76 -13.47 -23.47
CA ASN A 37 9.58 -14.70 -22.69
C ASN A 37 10.94 -15.40 -22.55
N GLU A 38 11.85 -14.87 -21.74
CA GLU A 38 12.98 -15.66 -21.28
C GLU A 38 12.51 -16.51 -20.12
N ASP A 39 12.82 -17.81 -20.17
CA ASP A 39 12.69 -18.72 -19.03
C ASP A 39 13.64 -18.22 -17.94
N ILE A 40 13.18 -17.22 -17.18
CA ILE A 40 13.88 -16.76 -16.01
C ILE A 40 13.99 -17.97 -15.11
N ALA A 41 15.21 -18.48 -14.96
CA ALA A 41 15.52 -19.60 -14.10
C ALA A 41 14.71 -19.42 -12.81
N LYS A 42 13.73 -20.31 -12.61
CA LYS A 42 12.77 -20.21 -11.50
C LYS A 42 13.57 -20.32 -10.22
N ALA A 43 13.96 -19.17 -9.67
CA ALA A 43 14.51 -19.11 -8.34
C ALA A 43 13.45 -19.71 -7.43
N SER A 44 13.84 -20.63 -6.57
CA SER A 44 12.95 -21.28 -5.61
C SER A 44 13.29 -20.84 -4.18
N GLY A 45 12.30 -20.88 -3.30
CA GLY A 45 12.44 -20.54 -1.89
C GLY A 45 12.97 -19.13 -1.64
N THR A 46 13.90 -18.99 -0.69
CA THR A 46 14.44 -17.70 -0.22
C THR A 46 15.08 -16.86 -1.33
N LYS A 47 15.68 -17.49 -2.35
CA LYS A 47 16.28 -16.77 -3.49
C LYS A 47 15.22 -16.05 -4.32
N ALA A 48 14.05 -16.68 -4.52
CA ALA A 48 12.93 -16.06 -5.23
C ALA A 48 12.39 -14.85 -4.47
N HIS A 49 12.24 -14.99 -3.15
CA HIS A 49 11.72 -13.94 -2.30
C HIS A 49 12.66 -12.72 -2.23
N ASN A 50 13.97 -12.94 -2.06
CA ASN A 50 14.94 -11.84 -2.08
C ASN A 50 15.02 -11.15 -3.44
N ARG A 51 14.90 -11.91 -4.53
CA ARG A 51 14.86 -11.36 -5.88
C ARG A 51 13.62 -10.51 -6.09
N LEU A 52 12.44 -10.96 -5.63
CA LEU A 52 11.21 -10.18 -5.66
C LEU A 52 11.36 -8.86 -4.87
N LYS A 53 11.90 -8.91 -3.64
CA LYS A 53 12.16 -7.70 -2.83
C LYS A 53 13.07 -6.71 -3.55
N TYR A 54 14.15 -7.19 -4.15
CA TYR A 54 15.07 -6.36 -4.92
C TYR A 54 14.42 -5.73 -6.15
N ALA A 55 13.74 -6.55 -6.97
CA ALA A 55 13.02 -6.09 -8.15
C ALA A 55 11.96 -5.04 -7.81
N PHE A 56 11.23 -5.23 -6.71
CA PHE A 56 10.19 -4.30 -6.30
C PHE A 56 10.75 -2.95 -5.82
N ARG A 57 11.92 -2.95 -5.18
CA ARG A 57 12.66 -1.70 -4.90
C ARG A 57 13.09 -0.98 -6.17
N LEU A 58 13.62 -1.70 -7.15
CA LEU A 58 14.01 -1.10 -8.44
C LEU A 58 12.80 -0.50 -9.15
N PHE A 59 11.69 -1.23 -9.20
CA PHE A 59 10.45 -0.76 -9.80
C PHE A 59 9.92 0.49 -9.11
N THR A 60 9.83 0.49 -7.77
CA THR A 60 9.33 1.66 -7.02
C THR A 60 10.22 2.88 -7.20
N ARG A 61 11.55 2.73 -7.26
CA ARG A 61 12.47 3.83 -7.60
C ARG A 61 12.31 4.34 -9.04
N ALA A 62 11.97 3.45 -9.98
CA ALA A 62 11.79 3.84 -11.38
C ALA A 62 10.58 4.74 -11.61
N ILE A 63 9.54 4.55 -10.78
CA ILE A 63 8.27 5.28 -10.88
C ILE A 63 8.12 6.40 -9.82
N ALA A 64 9.02 6.47 -8.84
CA ALA A 64 9.04 7.50 -7.82
C ALA A 64 10.23 8.45 -8.03
N SER A 65 9.96 9.74 -8.08
CA SER A 65 11.00 10.77 -8.22
C SER A 65 10.60 12.07 -7.50
N PRO A 66 11.54 13.00 -7.23
CA PRO A 66 11.19 14.26 -6.58
C PRO A 66 10.15 15.08 -7.35
N THR A 67 10.12 14.98 -8.68
CA THR A 67 9.12 15.65 -9.54
C THR A 67 7.82 14.85 -9.67
N GLN A 68 7.83 13.56 -9.32
CA GLN A 68 6.67 12.67 -9.39
C GLN A 68 6.73 11.69 -8.21
N PRO A 69 6.37 12.13 -6.99
CA PRO A 69 6.40 11.28 -5.82
C PRO A 69 5.32 10.19 -5.91
N LEU A 70 5.63 9.01 -5.37
CA LEU A 70 4.71 7.88 -5.31
C LEU A 70 4.05 7.84 -3.93
N VAL A 71 2.72 7.75 -3.90
CA VAL A 71 1.96 7.44 -2.68
C VAL A 71 1.37 6.03 -2.84
N LEU A 72 1.69 5.14 -1.91
CA LEU A 72 1.15 3.78 -1.87
C LEU A 72 0.24 3.63 -0.64
N CYS A 73 -1.05 3.44 -0.88
CA CYS A 73 -2.04 3.17 0.17
C CYS A 73 -2.33 1.67 0.23
N LEU A 74 -2.15 1.06 1.40
CA LEU A 74 -2.42 -0.34 1.66
C LEU A 74 -3.50 -0.44 2.73
N ASP A 75 -4.60 -1.12 2.41
CA ASP A 75 -5.72 -1.34 3.32
C ASP A 75 -5.69 -2.74 3.93
N ASP A 76 -6.45 -2.93 5.01
CA ASP A 76 -6.60 -4.20 5.74
C ASP A 76 -5.27 -4.89 6.12
N LEU A 77 -4.26 -4.10 6.54
CA LEU A 77 -2.94 -4.66 6.90
C LEU A 77 -3.00 -5.64 8.09
N GLN A 78 -4.09 -5.71 8.84
CA GLN A 78 -4.26 -6.76 9.86
C GLN A 78 -4.36 -8.19 9.30
N TRP A 79 -4.59 -8.36 7.99
CA TRP A 79 -4.65 -9.68 7.34
C TRP A 79 -3.41 -9.99 6.47
N VAL A 80 -2.40 -9.13 6.52
CA VAL A 80 -1.19 -9.29 5.72
C VAL A 80 -0.37 -10.50 6.19
N ASP A 81 0.13 -11.29 5.23
CA ASP A 81 1.04 -12.39 5.55
C ASP A 81 2.49 -11.91 5.80
N LEU A 82 3.32 -12.80 6.35
CA LEU A 82 4.70 -12.47 6.72
C LEU A 82 5.55 -12.05 5.50
N ALA A 83 5.39 -12.73 4.36
CA ALA A 83 6.16 -12.45 3.15
C ALA A 83 5.84 -11.04 2.61
N SER A 84 4.58 -10.63 2.69
CA SER A 84 4.10 -9.32 2.30
C SER A 84 4.59 -8.23 3.26
N ILE A 85 4.63 -8.50 4.57
CA ILE A 85 5.24 -7.57 5.53
C ILE A 85 6.73 -7.37 5.21
N GLU A 86 7.48 -8.46 4.96
CA GLU A 86 8.89 -8.34 4.59
C GLU A 86 9.11 -7.51 3.32
N LEU A 87 8.22 -7.65 2.33
CA LEU A 87 8.25 -6.88 1.10
C LEU A 87 7.99 -5.39 1.38
N ILE A 88 6.96 -5.07 2.16
CA ILE A 88 6.63 -3.70 2.58
C ILE A 88 7.79 -3.09 3.37
N THR A 89 8.34 -3.81 4.36
CA THR A 89 9.52 -3.38 5.13
C THR A 89 10.70 -3.07 4.21
N SER A 90 10.93 -3.91 3.19
CA SER A 90 12.01 -3.71 2.22
C SER A 90 11.83 -2.45 1.36
N LEU A 91 10.60 -2.00 1.11
CA LEU A 91 10.34 -0.76 0.37
C LEU A 91 10.49 0.47 1.26
N ILE A 92 9.88 0.45 2.44
CA ILE A 92 9.88 1.59 3.36
C ILE A 92 11.29 1.87 3.88
N THR A 93 12.10 0.83 4.11
CA THR A 93 13.47 0.99 4.64
C THR A 93 14.51 1.24 3.54
N ASP A 94 14.09 1.44 2.29
CA ASP A 94 14.98 1.72 1.17
C ASP A 94 15.46 3.18 1.16
N THR A 95 16.66 3.42 1.71
CA THR A 95 17.26 4.76 1.82
C THR A 95 17.59 5.44 0.50
N GLN A 96 17.51 4.74 -0.63
CA GLN A 96 17.70 5.32 -1.95
C GLN A 96 16.40 5.84 -2.57
N ASN A 97 15.24 5.55 -1.96
CA ASN A 97 13.95 6.02 -2.42
C ASN A 97 13.41 7.12 -1.50
N ASN A 98 13.74 8.37 -1.84
CA ASN A 98 13.33 9.54 -1.07
C ASN A 98 12.00 10.15 -1.55
N SER A 99 11.27 9.46 -2.42
CA SER A 99 10.05 9.97 -3.07
C SER A 99 8.87 9.01 -2.94
N LEU A 100 8.88 8.18 -1.89
CA LEU A 100 7.81 7.25 -1.54
C LEU A 100 7.15 7.65 -0.21
N LEU A 101 5.83 7.81 -0.22
CA LEU A 101 4.99 7.84 0.98
C LEU A 101 4.16 6.56 1.02
N LEU A 102 4.25 5.80 2.11
CA LEU A 102 3.38 4.65 2.35
C LEU A 102 2.36 4.99 3.43
N ILE A 103 1.08 4.72 3.12
CA ILE A 103 -0.04 4.85 4.04
C ILE A 103 -0.58 3.44 4.28
N GLY A 104 -0.52 2.98 5.52
CA GLY A 104 -1.05 1.69 5.94
C GLY A 104 -2.28 1.88 6.82
N LEU A 105 -3.37 1.21 6.49
CA LEU A 105 -4.58 1.17 7.30
C LEU A 105 -4.71 -0.22 7.95
N PHE A 106 -5.04 -0.24 9.24
CA PHE A 106 -5.36 -1.48 9.93
C PHE A 106 -6.25 -1.22 11.15
N ARG A 107 -6.93 -2.28 11.58
CA ARG A 107 -7.73 -2.28 12.81
C ARG A 107 -6.84 -2.51 14.03
N GLN A 108 -6.74 -1.51 14.90
CA GLN A 108 -5.87 -1.57 16.09
C GLN A 108 -6.20 -2.74 17.03
N ASN A 109 -7.48 -3.13 17.12
CA ASN A 109 -7.94 -4.24 17.94
C ASN A 109 -7.62 -5.63 17.35
N GLU A 110 -7.33 -5.75 16.05
CA GLU A 110 -6.94 -7.02 15.41
C GLU A 110 -5.41 -7.22 15.39
N VAL A 111 -4.64 -6.14 15.53
CA VAL A 111 -3.17 -6.16 15.55
C VAL A 111 -2.66 -6.13 16.98
N THR A 112 -2.64 -7.30 17.62
CA THR A 112 -2.13 -7.47 18.99
C THR A 112 -0.60 -7.36 19.06
N ALA A 113 -0.04 -7.30 20.28
CA ALA A 113 1.42 -7.24 20.49
C ALA A 113 2.21 -8.41 19.87
N HIS A 114 1.57 -9.58 19.70
CA HIS A 114 2.18 -10.77 19.10
C HIS A 114 1.94 -10.88 17.59
N HIS A 115 1.17 -9.95 17.00
CA HIS A 115 0.90 -9.94 15.57
C HIS A 115 2.21 -9.64 14.80
N PRO A 116 2.52 -10.35 13.69
CA PRO A 116 3.74 -10.12 12.91
C PRO A 116 3.94 -8.66 12.49
N LEU A 117 2.84 -7.97 12.15
CA LEU A 117 2.87 -6.54 11.83
C LEU A 117 3.39 -5.68 12.99
N SER A 118 3.00 -5.96 14.25
CA SER A 118 3.43 -5.20 15.42
C SER A 118 4.95 -5.28 15.63
N LEU A 119 5.52 -6.48 15.51
CA LEU A 119 6.96 -6.70 15.64
C LEU A 119 7.73 -5.98 14.54
N GLN A 120 7.22 -6.01 13.32
CA GLN A 120 7.85 -5.37 12.16
C GLN A 120 7.71 -3.85 12.21
N LEU A 121 6.59 -3.32 12.69
CA LEU A 121 6.41 -1.87 12.89
C LEU A 121 7.45 -1.32 13.86
N ALA A 122 7.74 -2.00 14.98
CA ALA A 122 8.78 -1.58 15.91
C ALA A 122 10.17 -1.51 15.24
N TYR A 123 10.48 -2.47 14.36
CA TYR A 123 11.70 -2.44 13.55
C TYR A 123 11.70 -1.28 12.55
N ILE A 124 10.60 -1.06 11.83
CA ILE A 124 10.47 0.03 10.85
C ILE A 124 10.61 1.40 11.53
N GLU A 125 9.99 1.59 12.70
CA GLU A 125 10.09 2.82 13.51
C GLU A 125 11.53 3.16 13.90
N SER A 126 12.41 2.16 14.04
CA SER A 126 13.83 2.40 14.31
C SER A 126 14.61 2.95 13.11
N LYS A 127 14.04 2.89 11.90
CA LYS A 127 14.71 3.23 10.64
C LYS A 127 14.08 4.40 9.89
N VAL A 128 12.77 4.59 10.05
CA VAL A 128 12.01 5.63 9.35
C VAL A 128 11.03 6.31 10.29
N THR A 129 10.65 7.53 9.94
CA THR A 129 9.61 8.26 10.66
C THR A 129 8.23 7.71 10.32
N ILE A 130 7.53 7.17 11.31
CA ILE A 130 6.13 6.76 11.18
C ILE A 130 5.24 7.76 11.93
N LYS A 131 4.21 8.26 11.26
CA LYS A 131 3.12 9.00 11.90
C LYS A 131 1.91 8.09 12.04
N LYS A 132 1.54 7.75 13.28
CA LYS A 132 0.30 7.04 13.58
C LYS A 132 -0.84 8.03 13.74
N ILE A 133 -1.94 7.77 13.04
CA ILE A 133 -3.19 8.53 13.16
C ILE A 133 -4.24 7.55 13.63
N ASN A 134 -4.75 7.76 14.85
CA ASN A 134 -5.87 6.98 15.34
C ASN A 134 -7.17 7.62 14.84
N VAL A 135 -7.99 6.84 14.15
CA VAL A 135 -9.29 7.28 13.63
C VAL A 135 -10.37 6.64 14.49
N SER A 136 -11.09 7.45 15.25
CA SER A 136 -12.21 6.99 16.07
C SER A 136 -13.48 6.81 15.26
N ASN A 137 -14.43 6.05 15.81
CA ASN A 137 -15.78 5.95 15.27
C ASN A 137 -16.42 7.33 15.11
N LEU A 138 -17.23 7.49 14.07
CA LEU A 138 -18.02 8.70 13.84
C LEU A 138 -18.98 8.94 15.00
N SER A 139 -19.11 10.20 15.41
CA SER A 139 -20.11 10.57 16.41
C SER A 139 -21.52 10.51 15.81
N LYS A 140 -22.54 10.52 16.68
CA LYS A 140 -23.93 10.60 16.25
C LYS A 140 -24.21 11.81 15.36
N VAL A 141 -23.54 12.94 15.62
CA VAL A 141 -23.67 14.17 14.83
C VAL A 141 -23.07 13.97 13.44
N ASP A 142 -21.85 13.43 13.36
CA ASP A 142 -21.17 13.17 12.09
C ASP A 142 -21.96 12.16 11.24
N VAL A 143 -22.54 11.13 11.85
CA VAL A 143 -23.43 10.19 11.16
C VAL A 143 -24.67 10.91 10.61
N ASN A 144 -25.26 11.84 11.36
CA ASN A 144 -26.40 12.61 10.87
C ASN A 144 -26.03 13.54 9.72
N GLU A 145 -24.86 14.17 9.76
CA GLU A 145 -24.32 14.96 8.65
C GLU A 145 -24.09 14.10 7.40
N LEU A 146 -23.46 12.92 7.57
CA LEU A 146 -23.25 11.99 6.47
C LEU A 146 -24.57 11.53 5.83
N VAL A 147 -25.60 11.24 6.65
CA VAL A 147 -26.93 10.84 6.17
C VAL A 147 -27.63 12.01 5.46
N SER A 148 -27.59 13.20 6.04
CA SER A 148 -28.09 14.45 5.45
C SER A 148 -27.49 14.68 4.06
N ASP A 149 -26.17 14.61 3.95
CA ASP A 149 -25.42 14.83 2.72
C ASP A 149 -25.68 13.74 1.67
N THR A 150 -25.87 12.50 2.10
CA THR A 150 -26.17 11.37 1.22
C THR A 150 -27.59 11.46 0.67
N LEU A 151 -28.57 11.80 1.52
CA LEU A 151 -29.99 11.90 1.14
C LEU A 151 -30.37 13.25 0.54
N LYS A 152 -29.46 14.24 0.58
CA LYS A 152 -29.71 15.63 0.16
C LYS A 152 -30.91 16.24 0.89
N MET A 153 -31.03 15.96 2.19
CA MET A 153 -32.10 16.47 3.06
C MET A 153 -31.52 17.22 4.26
N PRO A 154 -32.23 18.22 4.82
CA PRO A 154 -31.77 18.91 6.02
C PRO A 154 -31.55 17.95 7.20
N THR A 155 -30.51 18.22 8.00
CA THR A 155 -30.12 17.42 9.19
C THR A 155 -31.23 17.26 10.24
N CYS A 156 -32.21 18.17 10.28
CA CYS A 156 -33.37 18.07 11.15
C CYS A 156 -34.34 16.94 10.76
N LEU A 157 -34.35 16.53 9.49
CA LEU A 157 -35.23 15.46 8.99
C LEU A 157 -34.55 14.08 9.01
N THR A 158 -33.22 14.02 9.12
CA THR A 158 -32.46 12.76 9.03
C THR A 158 -32.12 12.12 10.38
N HIS A 159 -32.44 12.79 11.49
CA HIS A 159 -32.01 12.38 12.83
C HIS A 159 -32.47 10.95 13.20
N SER A 160 -33.74 10.62 12.95
CA SER A 160 -34.30 9.30 13.31
C SER A 160 -33.58 8.15 12.59
N LEU A 161 -33.18 8.34 11.34
CA LEU A 161 -32.42 7.36 10.56
C LEU A 161 -30.96 7.30 11.03
N ALA A 162 -30.32 8.45 11.23
CA ALA A 162 -28.97 8.54 11.76
C ALA A 162 -28.82 7.83 13.11
N ASP A 163 -29.82 7.98 13.99
CA ASP A 163 -29.89 7.28 15.28
C ASP A 163 -29.88 5.76 15.12
N VAL A 164 -30.66 5.23 14.18
CA VAL A 164 -30.73 3.80 13.92
C VAL A 164 -29.42 3.29 13.35
N ILE A 165 -28.82 4.03 12.41
CA ILE A 165 -27.54 3.68 11.78
C ILE A 165 -26.45 3.66 12.84
N HIS A 166 -26.25 4.75 13.57
CA HIS A 166 -25.25 4.86 14.63
C HIS A 166 -25.38 3.70 15.62
N ARG A 167 -26.58 3.44 16.17
CA ARG A 167 -26.78 2.30 17.10
C ARG A 167 -26.40 0.94 16.50
N LYS A 168 -26.57 0.72 15.19
CA LYS A 168 -26.22 -0.53 14.54
C LYS A 168 -24.73 -0.65 14.22
N THR A 169 -24.04 0.46 14.01
CA THR A 169 -22.64 0.50 13.54
C THR A 169 -21.62 0.90 14.61
N SER A 170 -22.02 1.41 15.78
CA SER A 170 -21.13 1.79 16.89
C SER A 170 -20.55 0.58 17.66
N ARG A 171 -20.18 -0.49 16.97
CA ARG A 171 -19.51 -1.65 17.57
C ARG A 171 -17.98 -1.48 17.60
#